data_AF-A0AAD0SBA2-F1
#
_entry.id   AF-A0AAD0SBA2-F1
#
_cell.length_a   1.000
_cell.length_b   1.000
_cell.length_c   1.000
_cell.angle_alpha   90.00
_cell.angle_beta   90.00
_cell.angle_gamma   90.00
#
_symmetry.space_group_name_H-M   'P 1'
#
loop_
_entity.id
_entity.type
_entity.pdbx_description
1 polymer ?
#
loop_
_entity_poly.entity_id
_entity_poly.type
_entity_poly.pdbx_seq_one_letter_code
_entity_poly.pdbx_strand_id
1 'polypeptide(L)' 'MRVSYEEGEQVKADSAQIQEWLGERAPPALSAIDRRIRLVFGDDEDMTYTNQILYLMDFLRDIEGCVVVDPGKKDLVA' A
#
# COMPACT_ATOMS: atom_id res chain seq x y z
N MET A 1 -14.61 -1.06 -5.68
CA MET A 1 -13.54 -0.87 -4.68
C MET A 1 -13.80 -1.78 -3.50
N ARG A 2 -12.78 -2.50 -3.01
CA ARG A 2 -12.83 -3.27 -1.77
C ARG A 2 -11.81 -2.70 -0.79
N VAL A 3 -12.18 -2.62 0.48
CA VAL A 3 -11.34 -2.15 1.58
C VAL A 3 -11.35 -3.22 2.66
N SER A 4 -10.17 -3.66 3.09
CA SER A 4 -10.01 -4.58 4.22
C SER A 4 -8.98 -4.06 5.20
N TYR A 5 -9.23 -4.27 6.49
CA TYR A 5 -8.21 -4.20 7.53
C TYR A 5 -7.70 -5.62 7.76
N GLU A 6 -6.39 -5.81 7.68
CA GLU A 6 -5.74 -7.12 7.77
C GLU A 6 -4.66 -7.05 8.85
N GLU A 7 -4.51 -8.12 9.63
CA GLU A 7 -3.50 -8.20 10.69
C GLU A 7 -2.93 -9.61 10.88
N GLY A 8 -1.82 -9.70 11.62
CA GLY A 8 -1.18 -10.95 12.04
C GLY A 8 0.02 -11.37 11.18
N GLU A 9 0.46 -12.61 11.39
CA GLU A 9 1.71 -13.15 10.81
C GLU A 9 1.75 -13.11 9.28
N GLN A 10 0.61 -13.24 8.61
CA GLN A 10 0.56 -13.13 7.15
C GLN A 10 0.92 -11.72 6.66
N VAL A 11 0.43 -10.67 7.34
CA VAL A 11 0.76 -9.28 7.00
C VAL A 11 2.22 -9.00 7.29
N LYS A 12 2.76 -9.58 8.36
CA LYS A 12 4.17 -9.46 8.71
C LYS A 12 5.08 -10.10 7.68
N ALA A 13 4.74 -11.30 7.20
CA ALA A 13 5.46 -11.96 6.12
C ALA A 13 5.41 -11.14 4.82
N ASP A 14 4.23 -10.65 4.44
CA ASP A 14 4.08 -9.76 3.27
C ASP A 14 4.92 -8.48 3.43
N SER A 15 4.96 -7.90 4.63
CA SER A 15 5.75 -6.70 4.91
C SER A 15 7.25 -6.97 4.81
N ALA A 16 7.73 -8.11 5.30
CA ALA A 16 9.13 -8.51 5.08
C ALA A 16 9.46 -8.64 3.58
N GLN A 17 8.56 -9.24 2.79
CA GLN A 17 8.72 -9.35 1.35
C GLN A 17 8.73 -7.98 0.64
N ILE A 18 7.85 -7.06 1.06
CA ILE A 18 7.83 -5.69 0.54
C ILE A 18 9.14 -4.97 0.87
N GLN A 19 9.67 -5.13 2.08
CA GLN A 19 10.96 -4.55 2.46
C GLN A 19 12.08 -5.05 1.55
N GLU A 20 12.10 -6.34 1.20
CA GLU A 20 13.06 -6.90 0.24
C GLU A 20 12.89 -6.32 -1.17
N TRP A 21 11.66 -6.12 -1.64
CA TRP A 21 11.40 -5.48 -2.95
C TRP A 21 11.89 -4.05 -3.02
N LEU A 22 11.70 -3.29 -1.93
CA LEU A 22 12.06 -1.88 -1.86
C LEU A 22 13.56 -1.66 -1.64
N GLY A 23 14.24 -2.59 -0.97
CA GLY A 23 15.67 -2.51 -0.67
C GLY A 23 15.99 -1.27 0.17
N GLU A 24 16.97 -0.48 -0.27
CA GLU A 24 17.39 0.76 0.41
C GLU A 24 16.29 1.83 0.48
N ARG A 25 15.23 1.72 -0.34
CA ARG A 25 14.08 2.63 -0.33
C ARG A 25 13.07 2.31 0.75
N ALA A 26 13.19 1.14 1.39
CA ALA A 26 12.24 0.71 2.39
C ALA A 26 12.34 1.59 3.65
N PRO A 27 11.21 2.08 4.19
CA PRO A 27 11.19 2.66 5.52
C PRO A 27 11.76 1.70 6.56
N PRO A 28 12.45 2.22 7.60
CA PRO A 28 12.98 1.38 8.66
C PRO A 28 11.90 0.53 9.32
N ALA A 29 12.23 -0.73 9.62
CA ALA A 29 11.36 -1.68 10.32
C ALA A 29 10.02 -2.00 9.62
N LEU A 30 9.92 -1.81 8.30
CA LEU A 30 8.73 -2.20 7.53
C LEU A 30 8.38 -3.69 7.74
N SER A 31 9.37 -4.57 7.83
CA SER A 31 9.21 -6.00 8.09
C SER A 31 8.58 -6.34 9.45
N ALA A 32 8.50 -5.39 10.39
CA ALA A 32 7.85 -5.57 11.67
C ALA A 32 6.36 -5.21 11.65
N ILE A 33 5.86 -4.62 10.56
CA ILE A 33 4.46 -4.22 10.43
C ILE A 33 3.58 -5.47 10.29
N ASP A 34 2.65 -5.63 11.22
CA ASP A 34 1.72 -6.77 11.29
C ASP A 34 0.27 -6.37 11.05
N ARG A 35 0.01 -5.13 10.65
CA ARG A 35 -1.32 -4.60 10.35
C ARG A 35 -1.30 -3.70 9.13
N ARG A 36 -2.34 -3.78 8.28
CA ARG A 36 -2.48 -2.92 7.10
C ARG A 36 -3.92 -2.64 6.74
N ILE A 37 -4.12 -1.56 5.99
CA ILE A 37 -5.33 -1.35 5.20
C ILE A 37 -5.01 -1.77 3.76
N ARG A 38 -5.77 -2.70 3.21
CA ARG A 38 -5.65 -3.13 1.81
C ARG A 38 -6.78 -2.54 0.99
N LEU A 39 -6.41 -1.85 -0.08
CA LEU A 39 -7.31 -1.23 -1.04
C LEU A 39 -7.19 -1.97 -2.37
N VAL A 40 -8.31 -2.46 -2.89
CA VAL A 40 -8.37 -3.12 -4.20
C VAL A 40 -9.38 -2.38 -5.07
N PHE A 41 -8.86 -1.73 -6.11
CA PHE A 41 -9.68 -1.11 -7.16
C PHE A 41 -10.06 -2.17 -8.19
N GLY A 42 -11.27 -2.06 -8.73
CA GLY A 42 -11.64 -2.86 -9.90
C GLY A 42 -11.04 -2.23 -11.15
N ASP A 43 -11.14 -2.91 -12.28
CA ASP A 43 -10.75 -2.34 -13.56
C ASP A 43 -11.57 -1.07 -13.83
N ASP A 44 -10.89 0.00 -14.26
CA ASP A 44 -11.46 1.31 -14.57
C ASP A 44 -11.15 1.65 -16.02
N GLU A 45 -11.62 0.81 -16.95
CA GLU A 45 -11.32 0.94 -18.40
C GLU A 45 -11.77 2.30 -18.96
N ASP A 46 -12.90 2.80 -18.48
CA ASP A 46 -13.46 4.11 -18.87
C ASP A 46 -12.84 5.29 -18.09
N MET A 47 -11.84 5.03 -17.24
CA MET A 47 -11.15 6.04 -16.40
C MET A 47 -12.10 6.89 -15.53
N THR A 48 -13.29 6.37 -15.23
CA THR A 48 -14.36 7.11 -14.54
C THR A 48 -14.00 7.41 -13.09
N TYR A 49 -13.17 6.56 -12.48
CA TYR A 49 -12.78 6.65 -11.07
C TYR A 49 -11.33 7.06 -10.86
N THR A 50 -10.58 7.31 -11.95
CA THR A 50 -9.15 7.61 -11.90
C THR A 50 -8.83 8.77 -10.96
N ASN A 51 -9.60 9.87 -11.03
CA ASN A 51 -9.38 11.03 -10.14
C ASN A 51 -9.62 10.70 -8.67
N GLN A 52 -10.67 9.93 -8.37
CA GLN A 52 -11.01 9.52 -7.02
C GLN A 52 -9.95 8.59 -6.43
N ILE A 53 -9.36 7.71 -7.25
CA ILE A 53 -8.24 6.86 -6.88
C ILE A 53 -7.01 7.72 -6.56
N LEU A 54 -6.69 8.69 -7.41
CA LEU A 54 -5.58 9.63 -7.19
C LEU A 54 -5.76 10.41 -5.88
N TYR A 55 -6.94 11.00 -5.66
CA TYR A 55 -7.21 11.74 -4.42
C TYR A 55 -7.15 10.87 -3.17
N LEU A 56 -7.57 9.61 -3.25
CA LEU A 56 -7.44 8.68 -2.13
C LEU A 56 -5.96 8.36 -1.85
N MET A 57 -5.15 8.17 -2.89
CA MET A 57 -3.70 7.97 -2.72
C MET A 57 -3.04 9.20 -2.11
N ASP A 58 -3.38 10.41 -2.57
CA ASP A 58 -2.90 11.66 -1.99
C ASP A 58 -3.25 11.75 -0.50
N PHE A 59 -4.52 11.53 -0.16
CA PHE A 59 -4.99 11.55 1.22
C PHE A 59 -4.24 10.55 2.13
N LEU A 60 -4.01 9.32 1.66
CA LEU A 60 -3.32 8.31 2.47
C LEU A 60 -1.84 8.66 2.72
N ARG A 61 -1.20 9.31 1.76
CA ARG A 61 0.20 9.76 1.88
C ARG A 61 0.36 10.94 2.83
N ASP A 62 -0.66 11.77 2.97
CA ASP A 62 -0.66 12.88 3.93
C ASP A 62 -0.77 12.41 5.39
N ILE A 63 -1.11 11.14 5.63
CA ILE A 63 -1.16 10.57 6.98
C ILE A 63 0.27 10.31 7.45
N GLU A 64 0.71 11.07 8.45
CA GLU A 64 2.03 10.91 9.06
C GLU A 64 2.26 9.47 9.55
N GLY A 65 3.40 8.90 9.17
CA GLY A 65 3.79 7.54 9.54
C GLY A 65 3.09 6.43 8.72
N CYS A 66 2.26 6.77 7.73
CA CYS A 66 1.72 5.80 6.80
C CYS A 66 2.71 5.47 5.68
N VAL A 67 2.80 4.19 5.32
CA VAL A 67 3.57 3.72 4.16
C VAL A 67 2.58 3.19 3.13
N VAL A 68 2.52 3.86 1.98
CA VAL A 68 1.64 3.46 0.87
C VAL A 68 2.46 2.73 -0.19
N VAL A 69 2.09 1.48 -0.45
CA VAL A 69 2.80 0.58 -1.37
C VAL A 69 1.88 0.21 -2.53
N ASP A 70 2.38 0.33 -3.76
CA ASP A 70 1.78 -0.25 -4.95
C ASP A 70 2.46 -1.61 -5.23
N PRO A 71 1.81 -2.74 -4.86
CA PRO A 71 2.40 -4.06 -5.06
C PRO A 71 2.54 -4.46 -6.53
N GLY A 72 1.75 -3.86 -7.44
CA GLY A 72 1.85 -4.13 -8.88
C GLY A 72 3.11 -3.54 -9.49
N LYS A 73 3.51 -2.35 -9.01
CA LYS A 73 4.77 -1.69 -9.38
C LYS A 73 5.97 -2.13 -8.53
N LYS A 74 5.70 -2.82 -7.41
CA LYS A 74 6.70 -3.14 -6.37
C LYS A 74 7.42 -1.89 -5.88
N ASP A 75 6.65 -0.83 -5.65
CA ASP A 75 7.18 0.48 -5.29
C ASP A 75 6.31 1.20 -4.26
N LEU A 76 6.88 2.22 -3.64
CA LEU A 76 6.14 3.19 -2.86
C LEU A 76 5.35 4.11 -3.79
N VAL A 77 4.17 4.54 -3.34
CA VAL A 77 3.43 5.58 -4.04
C VAL A 77 4.11 6.93 -3.72
N ALA A 78 4.87 7.44 -4.71
CA ALA A 78 5.65 8.68 -4.62
C ALA A 78 4.85 9.93 -4.96
#